data_AF-A0A9E4C2W2-F1
#
_entry.id   AF-A0A9E4C2W2-F1
#
_cell.length_a   1.000
_cell.length_b   1.000
_cell.length_c   1.000
_cell.angle_alpha   90.00
_cell.angle_beta   90.00
_cell.angle_gamma   90.00
#
_symmetry.space_group_name_H-M   'P 1'
#
loop_
_entity.id
_entity.type
_entity.pdbx_description
1 polymer ?
#
loop_
_entity_poly.entity_id
_entity_poly.type
_entity_poly.pdbx_seq_one_letter_code
_entity_poly.pdbx_strand_id
1 'polypeptide(L)'
;MAVTLEARESAQTPPKWALLQRQLFAAIEDAAPQALDRYTQPDGSLLWPPSPDFQSIDALDDCYESFHNWPLFYLLGGSDRFLTDAQREFDVINEQM
;
A
#
# COMPACT_ATOMS: atom_id res chain seq x y z
N MET A 1 -22.35 22.60 -2.41
CA MET A 1 -23.58 21.77 -2.37
C MET A 1 -23.24 20.48 -1.66
N ALA A 2 -24.00 20.09 -0.63
CA ALA A 2 -23.83 18.79 0.02
C ALA A 2 -24.67 17.74 -0.74
N VAL A 3 -24.07 16.60 -1.07
CA VAL A 3 -24.77 15.44 -1.65
C VAL A 3 -25.27 14.59 -0.49
N THR A 4 -26.58 14.35 -0.42
CA THR A 4 -27.17 13.41 0.54
C THR A 4 -27.28 12.04 -0.11
N LEU A 5 -26.65 11.04 0.50
CA LEU A 5 -26.77 9.63 0.13
C LEU A 5 -27.69 8.94 1.14
N GLU A 6 -28.76 8.30 0.66
CA GLU A 6 -29.70 7.54 1.48
C GLU A 6 -29.78 6.10 1.01
N ALA A 7 -29.63 5.15 1.95
CA ALA A 7 -29.84 3.74 1.66
C ALA A 7 -31.33 3.50 1.41
N ARG A 8 -31.68 3.05 0.21
CA ARG A 8 -33.08 2.77 -0.17
C ARG A 8 -33.52 1.34 0.09
N GLU A 9 -32.55 0.44 0.26
CA GLU A 9 -32.78 -0.98 0.42
C GLU A 9 -31.89 -1.54 1.53
N SER A 10 -32.46 -2.41 2.37
CA SER A 10 -31.70 -3.15 3.37
C SER A 10 -31.06 -4.37 2.71
N ALA A 11 -29.74 -4.40 2.59
CA ALA A 11 -29.00 -5.58 2.15
C ALA A 11 -28.93 -6.60 3.31
N GLN A 12 -29.93 -7.48 3.40
CA GLN A 12 -29.97 -8.52 4.45
C GLN A 12 -28.86 -9.56 4.28
N THR A 13 -28.46 -9.83 3.04
CA THR A 13 -27.34 -10.70 2.71
C THR A 13 -26.32 -9.89 1.92
N PRO A 14 -25.06 -9.76 2.40
CA PRO A 14 -24.05 -9.05 1.66
C PRO A 14 -23.80 -9.75 0.31
N PRO A 15 -23.68 -9.00 -0.79
CA PRO A 15 -23.39 -9.59 -2.08
C PRO A 15 -22.01 -10.26 -2.07
N LYS A 16 -21.84 -11.30 -2.89
CA LYS A 16 -20.60 -12.10 -2.93
C LYS A 16 -19.34 -11.25 -3.11
N TRP A 17 -19.39 -10.20 -3.93
CA TRP A 17 -18.25 -9.32 -4.15
C TRP A 17 -17.80 -8.61 -2.86
N ALA A 18 -18.71 -8.24 -1.97
CA ALA A 18 -18.38 -7.55 -0.73
C ALA A 18 -17.65 -8.50 0.24
N LEU A 19 -18.08 -9.76 0.30
CA LEU A 19 -17.39 -10.79 1.08
C LEU A 19 -15.99 -11.06 0.54
N LEU A 20 -15.84 -11.17 -0.78
CA LEU A 20 -14.55 -11.36 -1.43
C LEU A 20 -13.63 -10.15 -1.23
N GLN A 21 -14.15 -8.93 -1.27
CA GLN A 21 -13.38 -7.73 -0.98
C GLN A 21 -12.86 -7.75 0.46
N ARG A 22 -13.67 -8.14 1.45
CA ARG A 22 -13.19 -8.28 2.84
C ARG A 22 -12.11 -9.36 3.00
N GLN A 23 -12.22 -10.47 2.26
CA GLN A 23 -11.18 -11.50 2.25
C GLN A 23 -9.89 -11.00 1.61
N LEU A 24 -9.99 -10.28 0.49
CA LEU A 24 -8.84 -9.64 -0.16
C LEU A 24 -8.17 -8.63 0.79
N PHE A 25 -8.95 -7.83 1.51
CA PHE A 25 -8.42 -6.86 2.48
C PHE A 25 -7.65 -7.58 3.58
N ALA A 26 -8.21 -8.65 4.15
CA ALA A 26 -7.52 -9.45 5.15
C ALA A 26 -6.21 -10.06 4.62
N ALA A 27 -6.19 -10.51 3.36
CA ALA A 27 -4.97 -11.03 2.73
C ALA A 27 -3.91 -9.94 2.51
N ILE A 28 -4.31 -8.73 2.13
CA ILE A 28 -3.39 -7.59 1.97
C ILE A 28 -2.82 -7.17 3.33
N GLU A 29 -3.65 -7.06 4.37
CA GLU A 29 -3.24 -6.73 5.74
C GLU A 29 -2.21 -7.72 6.30
N ASP A 30 -2.33 -9.01 5.95
CA ASP A 30 -1.38 -10.04 6.35
C ASP A 30 -0.09 -9.98 5.52
N ALA A 31 -0.20 -9.89 4.20
CA ALA A 31 0.95 -10.05 3.30
C ALA A 31 1.81 -8.78 3.15
N ALA A 32 1.21 -7.59 3.12
CA ALA A 32 1.95 -6.36 2.80
C ALA A 32 3.04 -6.02 3.84
N PRO A 33 2.81 -6.14 5.17
CA PRO A 33 3.87 -5.91 6.15
C PRO A 33 5.03 -6.90 6.02
N GLN A 34 4.74 -8.17 5.69
CA GLN A 34 5.77 -9.18 5.47
C GLN A 34 6.62 -8.87 4.23
N ALA A 35 5.99 -8.33 3.18
CA ALA A 35 6.70 -7.88 1.99
C ALA A 35 7.60 -6.67 2.32
N LEU A 36 7.09 -5.68 3.06
CA LEU A 36 7.87 -4.52 3.49
C LEU A 36 9.12 -4.93 4.27
N ASP A 37 8.93 -5.72 5.33
CA ASP A 37 10.02 -6.20 6.20
C ASP A 37 11.06 -7.04 5.44
N ARG A 38 10.65 -7.67 4.33
CA ARG A 38 11.53 -8.51 3.52
C ARG A 38 12.38 -7.72 2.53
N TYR A 39 11.87 -6.59 2.03
CA TYR A 39 12.49 -5.84 0.94
C TYR A 39 13.05 -4.47 1.37
N THR A 40 12.85 -4.09 2.63
CA THR A 40 13.42 -2.88 3.24
C THR A 40 14.35 -3.23 4.40
N GLN A 41 15.27 -2.33 4.70
CA GLN A 41 16.05 -2.33 5.93
C GLN A 41 15.20 -1.80 7.10
N PRO A 42 15.64 -1.95 8.37
CA PRO A 42 14.90 -1.43 9.53
C PRO A 42 14.61 0.08 9.50
N ASP A 43 15.45 0.86 8.81
CA ASP A 43 15.24 2.30 8.61
C ASP A 43 14.27 2.65 7.46
N GLY A 44 13.78 1.64 6.72
CA GLY A 44 12.90 1.79 5.57
C GLY A 44 13.65 1.86 4.25
N SER A 45 15.00 1.93 4.27
CA SER A 45 15.76 1.96 3.01
C SER A 45 15.53 0.71 2.18
N LEU A 46 15.35 0.88 0.88
CA LEU A 46 15.20 -0.24 -0.02
C LEU A 46 16.50 -1.05 -0.02
N LEU A 47 16.39 -2.38 -0.11
CA LEU A 47 17.57 -3.25 -0.30
C LEU A 47 18.27 -3.06 -1.66
N TRP A 48 17.75 -2.13 -2.48
CA TRP A 48 18.22 -1.81 -3.80
C TRP A 48 18.78 -0.36 -3.83
N PRO A 49 19.88 -0.09 -4.56
CA PRO A 49 20.66 -1.04 -5.35
C PRO A 49 21.49 -1.96 -4.44
N PRO A 50 21.67 -3.23 -4.83
CA PRO A 50 22.37 -4.22 -3.99
C PRO A 50 23.88 -4.01 -3.91
N SER A 51 24.44 -3.04 -4.66
CA SER A 51 25.88 -2.83 -4.75
C SER A 51 26.24 -1.33 -4.89
N PRO A 52 27.34 -0.86 -4.26
CA PRO A 52 27.77 0.54 -4.32
C PRO A 52 28.32 0.98 -5.69
N ASP A 53 28.68 0.04 -6.57
CA ASP A 53 29.20 0.30 -7.92
C ASP A 53 28.10 0.41 -8.98
N PHE A 54 26.83 0.38 -8.55
CA PHE A 54 25.67 0.51 -9.42
C PHE A 54 25.63 1.91 -10.06
N GLN A 55 25.62 1.97 -11.39
CA GLN A 55 25.83 3.22 -12.14
C GLN A 55 24.56 3.92 -12.62
N SER A 56 23.43 3.22 -12.79
CA SER A 56 22.20 3.83 -13.31
C SER A 56 20.95 3.06 -12.97
N ILE A 57 19.92 3.77 -12.52
CA ILE A 57 18.61 3.22 -12.19
C ILE A 57 17.75 3.22 -13.47
N ASP A 58 17.60 2.08 -14.13
CA ASP A 58 16.71 1.94 -15.30
C ASP A 58 15.24 1.74 -14.91
N ALA A 59 14.96 1.60 -13.61
CA ALA A 59 13.63 1.31 -13.07
C ALA A 59 13.41 2.03 -11.72
N LEU A 60 13.54 3.37 -11.72
CA LEU A 60 13.38 4.17 -10.49
C LEU A 60 11.92 4.21 -10.07
N ASP A 61 11.03 4.18 -11.06
CA ASP A 61 9.59 4.01 -10.88
C ASP A 61 9.25 2.74 -10.09
N ASP A 62 9.95 1.62 -10.27
CA ASP A 62 9.73 0.38 -9.49
C ASP A 62 9.80 0.61 -7.97
N CYS A 63 10.65 1.56 -7.53
CA CYS A 63 10.76 1.92 -6.11
C CYS A 63 9.44 2.51 -5.59
N TYR A 64 8.82 3.40 -6.36
CA TYR A 64 7.55 4.02 -6.01
C TYR A 64 6.35 3.08 -6.27
N GLU A 65 6.40 2.28 -7.33
CA GLU A 65 5.33 1.36 -7.71
C GLU A 65 5.08 0.28 -6.64
N SER A 66 6.09 -0.06 -5.85
CA SER A 66 5.98 -1.01 -4.74
C SER A 66 4.96 -0.59 -3.67
N PHE A 67 4.68 0.72 -3.53
CA PHE A 67 3.82 1.26 -2.45
C PHE A 67 2.66 2.13 -2.94
N HIS A 68 2.59 2.45 -4.24
CA HIS A 68 1.64 3.44 -4.80
C HIS A 68 0.16 3.15 -4.49
N ASN A 69 -0.22 1.88 -4.32
CA ASN A 69 -1.60 1.45 -4.09
C ASN A 69 -2.01 1.47 -2.61
N TRP A 70 -1.07 1.68 -1.68
CA TRP A 70 -1.32 1.62 -0.24
C TRP A 70 -2.16 2.79 0.27
N PRO A 71 -1.95 4.06 -0.17
CA PRO A 71 -2.85 5.16 0.20
C PRO A 71 -4.29 4.91 -0.26
N LEU A 72 -4.48 4.33 -1.45
CA LEU A 72 -5.81 3.95 -1.93
C LEU A 72 -6.42 2.84 -1.06
N PHE A 73 -5.64 1.83 -0.69
CA PHE A 73 -6.11 0.76 0.19
C PHE A 73 -6.56 1.30 1.55
N TYR A 74 -5.79 2.20 2.15
CA TYR A 74 -6.17 2.93 3.36
C TYR A 74 -7.52 3.64 3.19
N LEU A 75 -7.70 4.44 2.12
CA LEU A 75 -8.96 5.15 1.84
C LEU A 75 -10.17 4.21 1.69
N LEU A 76 -9.96 2.99 1.18
CA LEU A 76 -11.01 1.99 1.03
C LEU A 76 -11.32 1.22 2.32
N GLY A 77 -10.59 1.46 3.41
CA GLY A 77 -10.81 0.86 4.73
C GLY A 77 -9.77 -0.18 5.15
N GLY A 78 -8.57 -0.13 4.57
CA GLY A 78 -7.37 -0.74 5.16
C GLY A 78 -6.91 0.01 6.42
N SER A 79 -6.02 -0.61 7.19
CA SER A 79 -5.54 -0.05 8.45
C SER A 79 -4.65 1.19 8.26
N ASP A 80 -4.58 2.04 9.29
CA ASP A 80 -3.81 3.30 9.30
C ASP A 80 -2.33 3.12 8.95
N ARG A 81 -1.80 1.91 9.14
CA ARG A 81 -0.43 1.58 8.78
C ARG A 81 -0.15 1.80 7.30
N PHE A 82 -1.11 1.53 6.41
CA PHE A 82 -0.90 1.67 4.98
C PHE A 82 -0.69 3.13 4.57
N LEU A 83 -1.31 4.09 5.28
CA LEU A 83 -1.00 5.51 5.08
C LEU A 83 0.39 5.85 5.62
N THR A 84 0.71 5.36 6.82
CA THR A 84 1.96 5.68 7.51
C THR A 84 3.17 5.11 6.78
N ASP A 85 3.12 3.83 6.42
CA ASP A 85 4.19 3.11 5.74
C ASP A 85 4.36 3.64 4.30
N ALA A 86 3.27 3.92 3.57
CA ALA A 86 3.38 4.51 2.23
C ALA A 86 4.02 5.90 2.23
N GLN A 87 3.68 6.74 3.21
CA GLN A 87 4.30 8.06 3.36
C GLN A 87 5.79 7.92 3.70
N ARG A 88 6.12 7.02 4.64
CA ARG A 88 7.50 6.74 5.03
C ARG A 88 8.34 6.30 3.83
N GLU A 89 7.88 5.31 3.07
CA GLU A 89 8.64 4.79 1.93
C GLU A 89 8.78 5.86 0.83
N PHE A 90 7.75 6.66 0.58
CA PHE A 90 7.85 7.80 -0.32
C PHE A 90 8.95 8.79 0.10
N ASP A 91 9.01 9.15 1.38
CA ASP A 91 10.02 10.08 1.90
C ASP A 91 11.43 9.46 1.80
N VAL A 92 11.58 8.19 2.18
CA VAL A 92 12.84 7.46 2.16
C VAL A 92 13.39 7.31 0.74
N ILE A 93 12.54 6.99 -0.26
CA ILE A 93 12.97 6.89 -1.66
C ILE A 93 13.45 8.25 -2.17
N ASN A 94 12.75 9.35 -1.83
CA ASN A 94 13.17 10.70 -2.22
C ASN A 94 14.50 11.13 -1.58
N GLU A 95 14.84 10.60 -0.41
CA GLU A 95 16.12 10.88 0.25
C GLU A 95 17.29 10.07 -0.33
N GLN A 96 17.01 8.87 -0.86
CA GLN A 96 18.05 7.93 -1.35
C GLN A 96 18.42 8.10 -2.82
N MET A 97 17.50 8.61 -3.63
CA MET A 97 17.61 8.67 -5.10
C MET A 97 17.87 10.10 -5.57
#